data_AF-A0A659UII4-F1
#
_entry.id   AF-A0A659UII4-F1
#
_cell.length_a   1.000
_cell.length_b   1.000
_cell.length_c   1.000
_cell.angle_alpha   90.00
_cell.angle_beta   90.00
_cell.angle_gamma   90.00
#
_symmetry.space_group_name_H-M   'P 1'
#
loop_
_entity.id
_entity.type
_entity.pdbx_description
1 polymer ?
#
loop_
_entity_poly.entity_id
_entity_poly.type
_entity_poly.pdbx_seq_one_letter_code
_entity_poly.pdbx_strand_id
1 'polypeptide(L)'
;ISAARNAIKILRDRAAQMWDISVDDVVWEQGHAVAKGEKHGNLGRLSLKEIAAKSGTTGGPIAGHSELVADGAGVSFATHICDVEVDPETGATRVIRYTVVQ
;
A
#
# COMPACT_ATOMS: atom_id res chain seq x y z
N ILE A 1 -2.05 -5.41 -2.04
CA ILE A 1 -0.99 -5.16 -1.03
C ILE A 1 0.26 -5.99 -1.28
N SER A 2 0.14 -7.31 -1.46
CA SER A 2 1.29 -8.22 -1.60
C SER A 2 2.19 -7.92 -2.81
N ALA A 3 1.62 -7.60 -3.98
CA ALA A 3 2.42 -7.19 -5.15
C ALA A 3 3.27 -5.93 -4.87
N ALA A 4 2.69 -4.91 -4.23
CA ALA A 4 3.42 -3.71 -3.83
C ALA A 4 4.53 -4.03 -2.81
N ARG A 5 4.29 -4.92 -1.85
CA ARG A 5 5.33 -5.41 -0.91
C ARG A 5 6.46 -6.15 -1.64
N ASN A 6 6.13 -6.92 -2.67
CA ASN A 6 7.13 -7.60 -3.51
C ASN A 6 7.99 -6.57 -4.27
N ALA A 7 7.36 -5.57 -4.91
CA ALA A 7 8.08 -4.48 -5.55
C ALA A 7 9.00 -3.72 -4.58
N ILE A 8 8.56 -3.50 -3.34
CA ILE A 8 9.38 -2.88 -2.28
C ILE A 8 10.60 -3.73 -1.93
N LYS A 9 10.50 -5.07 -1.93
CA LYS A 9 11.67 -5.94 -1.70
C LYS A 9 12.71 -5.73 -2.80
N ILE A 10 12.28 -5.74 -4.07
CA ILE A 10 13.18 -5.48 -5.21
C ILE A 10 13.81 -4.09 -5.09
N LEU A 11 13.04 -3.07 -4.70
CA LEU A 11 13.57 -1.72 -4.48
C LEU A 11 14.65 -1.68 -3.40
N ARG A 12 14.45 -2.41 -2.29
CA ARG A 12 15.45 -2.54 -1.23
C ARG A 12 16.69 -3.29 -1.73
N ASP A 13 16.51 -4.36 -2.50
CA ASP A 13 17.62 -5.09 -3.12
C ASP A 13 18.45 -4.18 -4.05
N ARG A 14 17.78 -3.36 -4.87
CA ARG A 14 18.47 -2.42 -5.78
C ARG A 14 19.24 -1.35 -5.01
N ALA A 15 18.64 -0.77 -3.97
CA ALA A 15 19.32 0.20 -3.12
C ALA A 15 20.53 -0.43 -2.40
N ALA A 16 20.39 -1.66 -1.90
CA ALA A 16 21.47 -2.40 -1.28
C ALA A 16 22.64 -2.61 -2.25
N GLN A 17 22.36 -2.99 -3.51
CA GLN A 17 23.38 -3.10 -4.57
C GLN A 17 24.03 -1.76 -4.89
N MET A 18 23.27 -0.67 -4.94
CA MET A 18 23.80 0.67 -5.21
C MET A 18 24.77 1.15 -4.13
N TRP A 19 24.57 0.72 -2.88
CA TRP A 19 25.41 1.08 -1.74
C TRP A 19 26.46 0.01 -1.38
N ASP A 20 26.39 -1.17 -2.00
CA ASP A 20 27.19 -2.35 -1.65
C ASP A 20 27.06 -2.75 -0.18
N ILE A 21 25.81 -2.82 0.31
CA ILE A 21 25.48 -3.24 1.68
C ILE A 21 24.49 -4.40 1.69
N SER A 22 24.24 -4.97 2.87
CA SER A 22 23.20 -6.00 3.04
C SER A 22 21.81 -5.40 2.84
N VAL A 23 20.92 -6.11 2.14
CA VAL A 23 19.51 -5.71 2.01
C VAL A 23 18.79 -5.69 3.37
N ASP A 24 19.23 -6.50 4.32
CA ASP A 24 18.66 -6.50 5.68
C ASP A 24 18.90 -5.17 6.41
N ASP A 25 19.96 -4.45 6.03
CA ASP A 25 20.24 -3.10 6.51
C ASP A 25 19.48 -2.02 5.74
N VAL A 26 18.69 -2.36 4.72
CA VAL A 26 17.89 -1.39 3.95
C VAL A 26 16.43 -1.48 4.34
N VAL A 27 15.79 -0.36 4.70
CA VAL A 27 14.34 -0.28 4.91
C VAL A 27 13.67 0.62 3.87
N TRP A 28 12.35 0.51 3.75
CA TRP A 28 11.55 1.36 2.86
C TRP A 28 10.65 2.29 3.66
N GLU A 29 10.83 3.60 3.51
CA GLU A 29 10.12 4.63 4.25
C GLU A 29 9.74 5.81 3.34
N GLN A 30 8.43 6.12 3.27
CA GLN A 30 7.89 7.27 2.55
C GLN A 30 8.42 7.40 1.11
N GLY A 31 8.45 6.30 0.36
CA GLY A 31 8.92 6.27 -1.03
C GLY A 31 10.44 6.28 -1.21
N HIS A 32 11.19 6.02 -0.14
CA HIS A 32 12.65 5.97 -0.16
C HIS A 32 13.20 4.68 0.45
N ALA A 33 14.31 4.20 -0.08
CA ALA A 33 15.19 3.29 0.62
C ALA A 33 16.06 4.07 1.62
N VAL A 34 16.21 3.53 2.83
CA VAL A 34 16.99 4.12 3.91
C VAL A 34 17.88 3.03 4.50
N ALA A 35 19.19 3.26 4.56
CA ALA A 35 20.09 2.35 5.25
C ALA A 35 19.97 2.52 6.78
N LYS A 36 19.90 1.41 7.52
CA LYS A 36 19.82 1.34 8.98
C LYS A 36 21.10 0.76 9.56
N GLY A 37 21.47 1.23 10.74
CA GLY A 37 22.67 0.80 11.46
C GLY A 37 23.70 1.93 11.54
N GLU A 38 24.41 2.01 12.65
CA GLU A 38 25.35 3.11 12.94
C GLU A 38 26.44 3.25 11.86
N LYS A 39 26.80 2.15 11.21
CA LYS A 39 27.82 2.09 10.15
C LYS A 39 27.37 2.73 8.82
N HIS A 40 26.07 2.91 8.61
CA HIS A 40 25.48 3.37 7.35
C HIS A 40 24.88 4.78 7.44
N GLY A 41 25.09 5.49 8.55
CA GLY A 41 24.50 6.82 8.80
C GLY A 41 24.99 7.92 7.85
N ASN A 42 26.06 7.67 7.09
CA ASN A 42 26.57 8.54 6.03
C ASN A 42 25.85 8.34 4.68
N LEU A 43 25.10 7.25 4.51
CA LEU A 43 24.36 6.98 3.28
C LEU A 43 23.06 7.80 3.27
N GLY A 44 22.91 8.65 2.27
CA GLY A 44 21.68 9.42 2.05
C GLY A 44 20.50 8.50 1.72
N ARG A 45 19.28 9.03 1.76
CA ARG A 45 18.08 8.27 1.34
C ARG A 45 18.06 8.17 -0.18
N LEU A 46 17.68 7.01 -0.73
CA LEU A 46 17.46 6.85 -2.16
C LEU A 46 15.96 6.85 -2.46
N SER A 47 15.48 7.80 -3.25
CA SER A 47 14.09 7.83 -3.70
C SER A 47 13.79 6.72 -4.71
N LEU A 48 12.51 6.35 -4.82
CA LEU A 48 12.02 5.46 -5.88
C LEU A 48 12.51 5.90 -7.28
N LYS A 49 12.50 7.20 -7.55
CA LYS A 49 12.93 7.76 -8.84
C LYS A 49 14.41 7.46 -9.12
N GLU A 50 15.28 7.65 -8.14
CA GLU A 50 16.72 7.41 -8.28
C GLU A 50 17.02 5.92 -8.50
N ILE A 51 16.34 5.05 -7.75
CA ILE A 51 16.48 3.60 -7.90
C ILE A 51 15.97 3.15 -9.29
N ALA A 52 14.80 3.64 -9.70
CA ALA A 52 14.22 3.32 -11.01
C ALA A 52 15.11 3.79 -12.17
N ALA A 53 15.74 4.96 -12.05
CA ALA A 53 16.68 5.48 -13.04
C ALA A 53 17.92 4.58 -13.21
N LYS A 54 18.27 3.77 -12.20
CA LYS A 54 19.38 2.81 -12.24
C LYS A 54 18.93 1.37 -12.53
N SER A 55 17.65 1.14 -12.78
CA SER A 55 17.08 -0.20 -12.96
C SER A 55 17.74 -0.98 -14.10
N GLY A 56 18.08 -0.31 -15.21
CA GLY A 56 18.76 -0.93 -16.36
C GLY A 56 20.11 -1.59 -16.03
N THR A 57 20.86 -1.07 -15.04
CA THR A 57 22.17 -1.61 -14.63
C THR A 57 22.11 -2.42 -13.34
N THR A 58 20.97 -2.41 -12.63
CA THR A 58 20.79 -3.09 -11.34
C THR A 58 19.88 -4.31 -11.43
N GLY A 59 19.56 -4.79 -12.64
CA GLY A 59 18.82 -6.04 -12.83
C GLY A 59 17.46 -5.91 -13.52
N GLY A 60 17.25 -4.83 -14.28
CA GLY A 60 16.10 -4.65 -15.16
C GLY A 60 14.87 -4.06 -14.46
N PRO A 61 13.68 -4.21 -15.07
CA PRO A 61 12.44 -3.61 -14.58
C PRO A 61 12.14 -3.95 -13.11
N ILE A 62 11.58 -2.98 -12.39
CA ILE A 62 11.13 -3.16 -11.00
C ILE A 62 9.64 -3.50 -11.06
N ALA A 63 9.30 -4.76 -10.81
CA ALA A 63 7.93 -5.26 -10.91
C ALA A 63 7.58 -6.14 -9.71
N GLY A 64 6.41 -5.92 -9.13
CA GLY A 64 5.87 -6.78 -8.07
C GLY A 64 4.72 -7.62 -8.60
N HIS A 65 4.75 -8.93 -8.32
CA HIS A 65 3.67 -9.85 -8.65
C HIS A 65 3.09 -10.49 -7.39
N SER A 66 1.79 -10.78 -7.41
CA SER A 66 1.15 -11.60 -6.38
C SER A 66 -0.13 -12.18 -6.92
N GLU A 67 -0.27 -13.48 -6.71
CA GLU A 67 -1.54 -14.20 -6.78
C GLU A 67 -1.87 -14.66 -5.36
N LEU A 68 -3.15 -14.60 -5.00
CA LEU A 68 -3.61 -15.00 -3.67
C LEU A 68 -5.00 -15.59 -3.79
N VAL A 69 -5.20 -16.74 -3.16
CA VAL A 69 -6.55 -17.23 -2.83
C VAL A 69 -6.94 -16.52 -1.53
N ALA A 70 -7.97 -15.68 -1.60
CA ALA A 70 -8.43 -14.92 -0.45
C ALA A 70 -9.16 -15.85 0.53
N ASP A 71 -8.43 -16.34 1.52
CA ASP A 71 -8.97 -17.16 2.60
C ASP A 71 -9.29 -16.29 3.82
N GLY A 72 -10.32 -16.66 4.58
CA GLY A 72 -10.72 -15.93 5.80
C GLY A 72 -11.35 -14.55 5.58
N ALA A 73 -12.02 -14.32 4.44
CA ALA A 73 -12.87 -13.14 4.28
C ALA A 73 -13.94 -13.14 5.37
N GLY A 74 -13.87 -12.15 6.28
CA GLY A 74 -14.87 -11.96 7.32
C GLY A 74 -16.19 -11.43 6.72
N VAL A 75 -17.26 -11.61 7.47
CA VAL A 75 -18.55 -10.96 7.17
C VAL A 75 -18.44 -9.45 7.41
N SER A 76 -18.97 -8.67 6.47
CA SER A 76 -19.16 -7.23 6.67
C SER A 76 -20.53 -6.98 7.27
N PHE A 77 -20.58 -6.14 8.30
CA PHE A 77 -21.83 -5.68 8.89
C PHE A 77 -21.93 -4.16 8.75
N ALA A 78 -23.15 -3.67 8.63
CA ALA A 78 -23.43 -2.24 8.71
C ALA A 78 -24.74 -2.03 9.49
N THR A 79 -24.82 -0.91 10.22
CA THR A 79 -26.06 -0.46 10.85
C THR A 79 -26.61 0.71 10.06
N HIS A 80 -27.89 0.65 9.74
CA HIS A 80 -28.58 1.63 8.90
C HIS A 80 -29.72 2.27 9.70
N ILE A 81 -29.73 3.60 9.74
CA ILE A 81 -30.82 4.38 10.34
C ILE A 81 -31.46 5.20 9.21
N CYS A 82 -32.73 4.95 8.96
CA CYS A 82 -33.48 5.57 7.87
C CYS A 82 -34.67 6.35 8.44
N ASP A 83 -34.67 7.66 8.23
CA ASP A 83 -35.87 8.47 8.44
C ASP A 83 -36.67 8.45 7.13
N VAL A 84 -37.92 8.00 7.18
CA VAL A 84 -38.84 8.00 6.05
C VAL A 84 -40.09 8.82 6.36
N GLU A 85 -40.63 9.45 5.33
CA GLU A 85 -41.94 10.07 5.36
C GLU A 85 -42.88 9.26 4.47
N VAL A 86 -44.11 9.03 4.94
CA VAL A 86 -45.15 8.30 4.23
C VAL A 86 -46.38 9.19 4.10
N ASP A 87 -46.84 9.41 2.87
CA ASP A 87 -48.10 10.09 2.58
C ASP A 87 -49.29 9.21 3.01
N PRO A 88 -50.17 9.68 3.91
CA PRO A 88 -51.28 8.89 4.44
C PRO A 88 -52.43 8.67 3.45
N GLU A 89 -52.58 9.50 2.41
CA GLU A 89 -53.64 9.36 1.41
C GLU A 89 -53.22 8.43 0.27
N THR A 90 -51.95 8.50 -0.13
CA THR A 90 -51.43 7.77 -1.31
C THR A 90 -50.53 6.58 -0.97
N GLY A 91 -49.98 6.52 0.25
CA GLY A 91 -48.98 5.55 0.67
C GLY A 91 -47.57 5.82 0.09
N ALA A 92 -47.39 6.91 -0.66
CA ALA A 92 -46.11 7.27 -1.24
C ALA A 92 -45.05 7.47 -0.13
N THR A 93 -43.91 6.81 -0.26
CA THR A 93 -42.83 6.84 0.75
C THR A 93 -41.58 7.51 0.20
N ARG A 94 -40.92 8.34 1.02
CA ARG A 94 -39.67 9.04 0.68
C ARG A 94 -38.67 8.95 1.83
N VAL A 95 -37.40 8.69 1.52
CA VAL A 95 -36.29 8.80 2.48
C VAL A 95 -35.92 10.27 2.67
N ILE A 96 -35.96 10.74 3.91
CA ILE A 96 -35.62 12.13 4.27
C ILE A 96 -34.17 12.22 4.71
N ARG A 97 -33.69 11.21 5.43
CA ARG A 97 -32.33 11.13 5.94
C ARG A 97 -31.89 9.68 6.08
N TYR A 98 -30.63 9.43 5.78
CA TYR A 98 -30.04 8.10 5.85
C TYR A 98 -28.66 8.16 6.48
N THR A 99 -28.43 7.37 7.52
CA THR A 99 -27.12 7.26 8.19
C THR A 99 -26.66 5.81 8.17
N VAL A 100 -25.43 5.59 7.71
CA VAL A 100 -24.78 4.27 7.66
C VAL A 100 -23.55 4.30 8.56
N VAL A 101 -23.41 3.27 9.38
CA VAL A 101 -22.18 2.95 10.13
C VAL A 101 -21.68 1.61 9.60
N GLN A 102 -20.52 1.62 8.93
CA GLN A 102 -19.90 0.48 8.24
C GLN A 102 -18.39 0.44 8.51
#